data_AF-A0AAW6UUA5-F1
#
_entry.id   AF-A0AAW6UUA5-F1
#
_cell.length_a   1.000
_cell.length_b   1.000
_cell.length_c   1.000
_cell.angle_alpha   90.00
_cell.angle_beta   90.00
_cell.angle_gamma   90.00
#
_symmetry.space_group_name_H-M   'P 1'
#
loop_
_entity.id
_entity.type
_entity.pdbx_description
1 polymer ?
#
loop_
_entity_poly.entity_id
_entity_poly.type
_entity_poly.pdbx_seq_one_letter_code
_entity_poly.pdbx_strand_id
1 'polypeptide(L)'
;MDLFEQSFLMMDELNRELENSKLMDGVIRLDLVYQCCYISMEHSVAVKSLLKAKLYTSALALFRIQFESVVRAYWVLLRASNDQILKMQTLNVNELFKNEKMPMVSEMIE
;
A
#
# COMPACT_ATOMS: atom_id res chain seq x y z
N MET A 1 18.11 15.91 13.74
CA MET A 1 16.83 15.97 13.01
C MET A 1 15.84 15.04 13.72
N ASP A 2 14.64 15.52 14.03
CA ASP A 2 13.59 14.72 14.69
C ASP A 2 13.24 13.46 13.87
N LEU A 3 12.85 12.37 14.54
CA LEU A 3 12.52 11.09 13.91
C LEU A 3 11.35 11.23 12.92
N PHE A 4 10.38 12.09 13.26
CA PHE A 4 9.26 12.39 12.36
C PHE A 4 9.72 13.08 11.08
N GLU A 5 10.68 13.98 11.18
CA GLU A 5 11.23 14.72 10.03
C GLU A 5 12.06 13.81 9.14
N GLN A 6 12.88 12.93 9.74
CA GLN A 6 13.60 11.87 9.01
C GLN A 6 12.64 10.96 8.25
N SER A 7 11.53 10.57 8.88
CA SER A 7 10.50 9.77 8.22
C SER A 7 9.79 10.52 7.09
N PHE A 8 9.71 11.85 7.13
CA PHE A 8 9.14 12.64 6.03
C PHE A 8 10.06 12.65 4.81
N LEU A 9 11.36 12.89 5.01
CA LEU A 9 12.34 12.90 3.92
C LEU A 9 12.46 11.53 3.24
N MET A 10 12.50 10.44 4.03
CA MET A 10 12.50 9.08 3.48
C MET A 10 11.26 8.82 2.61
N MET A 11 10.10 9.37 3.02
CA MET A 11 8.85 9.19 2.28
C MET A 11 8.87 9.92 0.93
N ASP A 12 9.40 11.14 0.92
CA ASP A 12 9.57 11.94 -0.30
C ASP A 12 10.54 11.27 -1.28
N GLU A 13 11.66 10.76 -0.75
CA GLU A 13 12.65 10.02 -1.54
C GLU A 13 12.03 8.76 -2.17
N LEU A 14 11.29 7.97 -1.39
CA LEU A 14 10.61 6.77 -1.89
C LEU A 14 9.54 7.08 -2.94
N ASN A 15 8.74 8.13 -2.74
CA ASN A 15 7.75 8.58 -3.74
C ASN A 15 8.45 8.94 -5.05
N ARG A 16 9.54 9.70 -4.97
CA ARG A 16 10.30 10.13 -6.14
C ARG A 16 10.90 8.96 -6.91
N GLU A 17 11.44 7.97 -6.22
CA GLU A 17 11.97 6.75 -6.85
C GLU A 17 10.85 5.96 -7.55
N LEU A 18 9.66 5.87 -6.95
CA LEU A 18 8.52 5.20 -7.57
C LEU A 18 8.00 5.96 -8.81
N GLU A 19 7.88 7.28 -8.74
CA GLU A 19 7.43 8.12 -9.86
C GLU A 19 8.38 8.07 -11.06
N ASN A 20 9.69 7.96 -10.80
CA ASN A 20 10.71 7.91 -11.86
C ASN A 20 11.03 6.48 -12.35
N SER A 21 10.35 5.46 -11.82
CA SER A 21 10.62 4.07 -12.14
C SER A 21 10.22 3.72 -13.58
N LYS A 22 11.22 3.35 -14.40
CA LYS A 22 11.02 2.84 -15.77
C LYS A 22 10.45 1.42 -15.83
N LEU A 23 10.24 0.78 -14.67
CA LEU A 23 9.65 -0.56 -14.61
C LEU A 23 8.13 -0.51 -14.82
N MET A 24 7.52 0.68 -14.86
CA MET A 24 6.08 0.91 -14.81
C MET A 24 5.33 0.83 -16.16
N ASP A 25 5.85 0.14 -17.17
CA ASP A 25 5.16 0.05 -18.46
C ASP A 25 4.22 -1.19 -18.54
N GLY A 26 2.94 -0.95 -18.27
CA GLY A 26 1.81 -1.58 -18.99
C GLY A 26 1.33 -2.96 -18.53
N VAL A 27 1.73 -3.44 -17.35
CA VAL A 27 1.28 -4.75 -16.82
C VAL A 27 0.47 -4.53 -15.55
N ILE A 28 -0.79 -4.98 -15.54
CA ILE A 28 -1.77 -4.88 -14.42
C ILE A 28 -1.14 -5.17 -13.05
N ARG A 29 -0.23 -6.15 -12.99
CA ARG A 29 0.49 -6.51 -11.76
C ARG A 29 1.28 -5.34 -11.19
N LEU A 30 2.04 -4.62 -12.02
CA LEU A 30 2.87 -3.50 -11.57
C LEU A 30 2.01 -2.29 -11.19
N ASP A 31 0.89 -2.06 -11.89
CA ASP A 31 -0.09 -1.05 -11.51
C ASP A 31 -0.65 -1.31 -10.10
N LEU A 32 -1.01 -2.57 -9.80
CA LEU A 32 -1.49 -2.96 -8.47
C LEU A 32 -0.41 -2.82 -7.40
N VAL A 33 0.85 -3.16 -7.70
CA VAL A 33 1.98 -2.96 -6.78
C VAL A 33 2.12 -1.48 -6.45
N TYR A 34 2.10 -0.61 -7.47
CA TYR A 34 2.22 0.83 -7.29
C TYR A 34 1.06 1.39 -6.47
N GLN A 35 -0.18 0.98 -6.75
CA GLN A 35 -1.34 1.39 -5.97
C GLN A 35 -1.20 0.99 -4.50
N CYS A 36 -0.72 -0.23 -4.21
CA CYS A 36 -0.47 -0.68 -2.84
C CYS A 36 0.61 0.16 -2.14
N CYS A 37 1.72 0.44 -2.84
CA CYS A 37 2.76 1.34 -2.35
C CYS A 37 2.18 2.72 -2.04
N TYR A 38 1.47 3.33 -2.99
CA TYR A 38 0.85 4.65 -2.85
C TYR A 38 -0.11 4.72 -1.65
N ILE A 39 -0.98 3.73 -1.47
CA ILE A 39 -1.88 3.66 -0.30
C ILE A 39 -1.08 3.64 1.01
N SER A 40 -0.01 2.85 1.09
CA SER A 40 0.88 2.87 2.26
C SER A 40 1.52 4.25 2.47
N MET A 41 1.91 4.92 1.39
CA MET A 41 2.52 6.25 1.42
C MET A 41 1.53 7.29 1.99
N GLU A 42 0.32 7.33 1.46
CA GLU A 42 -0.78 8.18 1.92
C GLU A 42 -1.12 7.92 3.40
N HIS A 43 -1.23 6.65 3.80
CA HIS A 43 -1.48 6.30 5.19
C HIS A 43 -0.34 6.74 6.13
N SER A 44 0.91 6.74 5.68
CA SER A 44 2.03 7.23 6.49
C SER A 44 1.86 8.70 6.88
N VAL A 45 1.34 9.55 5.97
CA VAL A 45 1.09 10.97 6.22
C VAL A 45 0.01 11.13 7.29
N ALA A 46 -1.06 10.36 7.17
CA ALA A 46 -2.16 10.36 8.14
C ALA A 46 -1.73 9.81 9.52
N VAL A 47 -0.99 8.69 9.58
CA VAL A 47 -0.44 8.13 10.83
C VAL A 47 0.41 9.17 11.55
N LYS A 48 1.33 9.83 10.83
CA LYS A 48 2.18 10.89 11.41
C LYS A 48 1.34 12.05 11.95
N SER A 49 0.31 12.47 11.21
CA SER A 49 -0.59 13.55 11.63
C SER A 49 -1.35 13.21 12.91
N LEU A 50 -1.84 11.97 13.01
CA LEU A 50 -2.51 11.45 14.21
C LEU A 50 -1.55 11.34 15.40
N LEU A 51 -0.31 10.89 15.19
CA LEU A 51 0.71 10.83 16.23
C LEU A 51 1.06 12.23 16.75
N LYS A 52 1.25 13.23 15.86
CA LYS A 52 1.47 14.64 16.25
C LYS A 52 0.31 15.19 17.07
N ALA A 53 -0.92 14.82 16.73
CA ALA A 53 -2.13 15.18 17.47
C ALA A 53 -2.37 14.35 18.76
N LYS A 54 -1.47 13.41 19.10
CA LYS A 54 -1.58 12.49 20.24
C LYS A 54 -2.81 11.57 20.19
N LEU A 55 -3.34 11.31 19.00
CA LEU A 55 -4.47 10.40 18.74
C LEU A 55 -3.96 8.97 18.50
N TYR A 56 -3.35 8.37 19.51
CA TYR A 56 -2.56 7.14 19.37
C TYR A 56 -3.36 5.93 18.91
N THR A 57 -4.58 5.72 19.41
CA THR A 57 -5.41 4.57 19.02
C THR A 57 -5.76 4.62 17.53
N SER A 58 -6.15 5.79 17.03
CA SER A 58 -6.43 6.00 15.61
C SER A 58 -5.18 5.85 14.77
N ALA A 59 -4.04 6.37 15.24
CA ALA A 59 -2.77 6.21 14.56
C ALA A 59 -2.38 4.72 14.42
N LEU A 60 -2.53 3.94 15.50
CA LEU A 60 -2.21 2.51 15.50
C LEU A 60 -3.13 1.71 14.58
N ALA A 61 -4.43 2.02 14.59
CA ALA A 61 -5.40 1.39 13.70
C ALA A 61 -5.03 1.62 12.22
N LEU A 62 -4.64 2.85 11.87
CA LEU A 62 -4.24 3.17 10.50
C LEU A 62 -2.86 2.61 10.14
N PHE A 63 -1.93 2.56 11.10
CA PHE A 63 -0.61 1.96 10.90
C PHE A 63 -0.69 0.47 10.53
N ARG A 64 -1.68 -0.26 11.07
CA ARG A 64 -1.95 -1.65 10.67
C ARG A 64 -2.30 -1.75 9.17
N ILE A 65 -3.16 -0.86 8.69
CA ILE A 65 -3.60 -0.83 7.28
C ILE A 65 -2.44 -0.39 6.37
N GLN A 66 -1.60 0.55 6.82
CA GLN A 66 -0.37 0.93 6.13
C GLN A 66 0.55 -0.29 5.92
N PHE A 67 0.81 -1.07 6.98
CA PHE A 67 1.63 -2.28 6.89
C PHE A 67 1.03 -3.32 5.94
N GLU A 68 -0.27 -3.56 6.03
CA GLU A 68 -1.00 -4.47 5.15
C GLU A 68 -0.85 -4.11 3.67
N SER A 69 -0.88 -2.81 3.33
CA SER A 69 -0.66 -2.34 1.96
C SER A 69 0.77 -2.64 1.46
N VAL A 70 1.79 -2.51 2.31
CA VAL A 70 3.17 -2.89 1.95
C VAL A 70 3.29 -4.39 1.72
N VAL A 71 2.76 -5.21 2.64
CA VAL A 71 2.76 -6.66 2.50
C VAL A 71 2.05 -7.08 1.22
N ARG A 72 0.91 -6.46 0.91
CA ARG A 72 0.17 -6.69 -0.32
C ARG A 72 0.98 -6.32 -1.55
N ALA A 73 1.70 -5.20 -1.55
CA ALA A 73 2.57 -4.82 -2.67
C ALA A 73 3.63 -5.91 -2.95
N TYR A 74 4.30 -6.41 -1.91
CA TYR A 74 5.28 -7.50 -2.05
C TYR A 74 4.64 -8.80 -2.55
N TRP A 75 3.51 -9.18 -1.99
CA TRP A 75 2.80 -10.39 -2.37
C TRP A 75 2.30 -10.33 -3.82
N VAL A 76 1.72 -9.21 -4.24
CA VAL A 76 1.31 -8.94 -5.63
C VAL A 76 2.52 -9.02 -6.56
N LEU A 77 3.68 -8.49 -6.16
CA LEU A 77 4.87 -8.51 -7.00
C LEU A 77 5.46 -9.91 -7.17
N LEU A 78 5.55 -10.68 -6.08
CA LEU A 78 6.42 -11.87 -6.01
C LEU A 78 5.69 -13.20 -5.91
N ARG A 79 4.43 -13.22 -5.46
CA ARG A 79 3.73 -14.47 -5.07
C ARG A 79 2.36 -14.65 -5.73
N ALA A 80 1.59 -13.58 -5.93
CA ALA A 80 0.23 -13.68 -6.43
C ALA A 80 0.15 -14.37 -7.80
N SER A 81 -0.76 -15.31 -7.96
CA SER A 81 -1.06 -15.89 -9.28
C SER A 81 -1.73 -14.87 -10.21
N ASN A 82 -1.67 -15.08 -11.53
CA ASN A 82 -2.33 -14.18 -12.49
C ASN A 82 -3.85 -14.12 -12.27
N ASP A 83 -4.48 -15.23 -11.87
CA ASP A 83 -5.91 -15.27 -11.56
C ASP A 83 -6.24 -14.38 -10.35
N GLN A 84 -5.38 -14.35 -9.34
CA GLN A 84 -5.54 -13.45 -8.19
C GLN A 84 -5.33 -11.98 -8.58
N ILE A 85 -4.36 -11.69 -9.45
CA ILE A 85 -4.14 -10.33 -9.98
C ILE A 85 -5.37 -9.82 -10.73
N LEU A 86 -5.98 -10.64 -11.58
CA LEU A 86 -7.17 -10.25 -12.35
C LEU A 86 -8.37 -9.97 -11.44
N LYS A 87 -8.52 -10.70 -10.34
CA LYS A 87 -9.58 -10.47 -9.34
C LYS A 87 -9.43 -9.17 -8.56
N MET A 88 -8.19 -8.70 -8.40
CA MET A 88 -7.89 -7.43 -7.74
C MET A 88 -8.17 -6.22 -8.64
N GLN A 89 -8.30 -6.45 -9.94
CA GLN A 89 -8.62 -5.38 -10.88
C GLN A 89 -10.10 -5.00 -10.72
N THR A 90 -10.35 -3.78 -10.23
CA THR A 90 -11.70 -3.21 -10.25
C THR A 90 -11.88 -2.48 -11.57
N LEU A 91 -12.68 -3.04 -12.48
CA LEU A 91 -12.94 -2.42 -13.79
C LEU A 91 -14.13 -1.45 -13.75
N ASN A 92 -14.99 -1.58 -12.74
CA ASN A 92 -16.15 -0.70 -12.56
C ASN A 92 -16.61 -0.64 -11.09
N VAL A 93 -17.43 0.36 -10.76
CA VAL A 93 -17.94 0.60 -9.40
C VAL A 93 -18.78 -0.57 -8.86
N ASN A 94 -19.45 -1.33 -9.73
CA ASN A 94 -20.28 -2.47 -9.29
C ASN A 94 -19.43 -3.65 -8.79
N GLU A 95 -18.16 -3.73 -9.21
CA GLU A 95 -17.22 -4.77 -8.76
C GLU A 95 -16.63 -4.48 -7.38
N LEU A 96 -16.61 -3.22 -6.93
CA LEU A 96 -16.13 -2.84 -5.59
C LEU A 96 -16.90 -3.54 -4.46
N PHE A 97 -18.16 -3.89 -4.72
CA PHE A 97 -19.05 -4.53 -3.74
C PHE A 97 -19.11 -6.05 -3.88
N LYS A 98 -18.38 -6.64 -4.85
CA LYS A 98 -18.23 -8.10 -4.88
C LYS A 98 -17.34 -8.49 -3.71
N ASN A 99 -17.83 -9.42 -2.88
CA ASN A 99 -17.05 -10.04 -1.81
C ASN A 99 -16.02 -11.02 -2.41
N GLU A 100 -15.07 -10.51 -3.17
CA GLU A 100 -13.86 -11.21 -3.57
C GLU A 100 -13.05 -11.48 -2.29
N LYS A 101 -12.83 -12.76 -1.97
CA LYS A 101 -11.99 -13.13 -0.83
C LYS A 101 -10.54 -12.79 -1.16
N MET A 102 -10.12 -11.63 -0.69
CA MET A 102 -8.73 -11.22 -0.69
C MET A 102 -7.96 -11.96 0.42
N PRO A 103 -6.71 -12.38 0.16
CA PRO A 103 -5.89 -12.99 1.19
C PRO A 103 -5.65 -12.00 2.33
N MET A 104 -5.73 -12.51 3.54
CA MET A 104 -5.36 -11.81 4.75
C MET A 104 -3.84 -11.66 4.83
N VAL A 105 -3.38 -10.71 5.64
CA VAL A 105 -1.93 -10.46 5.86
C VAL A 105 -1.17 -11.73 6.23
N SER A 106 -1.74 -12.60 7.06
CA SER A 106 -1.11 -13.87 7.44
C SER A 106 -0.87 -14.76 6.22
N GLU A 107 -1.85 -14.87 5.32
CA GLU A 107 -1.77 -15.68 4.11
C GLU A 107 -0.81 -15.09 3.06
N MET A 108 -0.51 -13.79 3.14
CA MET A 108 0.44 -13.12 2.24
C MET A 108 1.90 -13.24 2.69
N ILE A 109 2.15 -13.52 3.97
CA ILE A 109 3.49 -13.60 4.56
C ILE A 109 4.03 -15.03 4.60
N GLU A 110 3.14 -16.04 4.64
CA GLU A 110 3.49 -17.48 4.58
C GLU A 110 4.07 -17.90 3.21
#